data_AF-A0A536ZJ00-F1
#
_entry.id   AF-A0A536ZJ00-F1
#
_cell.length_a   1.000
_cell.length_b   1.000
_cell.length_c   1.000
_cell.angle_alpha   90.00
_cell.angle_beta   90.00
_cell.angle_gamma   90.00
#
_symmetry.space_group_name_H-M   'P 1'
#
loop_
_entity.id
_entity.type
_entity.pdbx_description
1 polymer ?
#
loop_
_entity_poly.entity_id
_entity_poly.type
_entity_poly.pdbx_seq_one_letter_code
_entity_poly.pdbx_strand_id
1 'polypeptide(L)'
;MFGRTTIFIGVLSGTIIALALLAQVTRFGYETLTFAAVLFAVSLFIGLATFVRCVAINLEDTRWVVGMSLLRRAYMQIVPELEPFFVASHEPSVESRTLGYGSPQSFGNLANSLTTTSSVVAALNSVLAGTLASDLGALVGLALTPALAIGTRVALVSAVLHVLYASRFRRRHVPATRSSQRVA
;
A
#
# COMPACT_ATOMS: atom_id res chain seq x y z
N MET A 1 -0.52 -6.49 10.29
CA MET A 1 0.21 -5.92 9.12
C MET A 1 1.71 -6.18 9.13
N PHE A 2 2.40 -5.84 10.23
CA PHE A 2 3.87 -5.77 10.28
C PHE A 2 4.60 -7.04 9.79
N GLY A 3 4.19 -8.25 10.20
CA GLY A 3 4.90 -9.47 9.82
C GLY A 3 5.04 -9.72 8.30
N ARG A 4 3.99 -9.44 7.51
CA ARG A 4 4.05 -9.63 6.04
C ARG A 4 4.93 -8.59 5.36
N THR A 5 4.86 -7.35 5.82
CA THR A 5 5.73 -6.27 5.34
C THR A 5 7.19 -6.57 5.68
N THR A 6 7.48 -7.06 6.88
CA THR A 6 8.82 -7.46 7.29
C THR A 6 9.36 -8.60 6.42
N ILE A 7 8.55 -9.61 6.11
CA ILE A 7 8.95 -10.69 5.19
C ILE A 7 9.26 -10.13 3.81
N PHE A 8 8.41 -9.26 3.26
CA PHE A 8 8.66 -8.63 1.96
C PHE A 8 9.95 -7.81 1.94
N ILE A 9 10.18 -6.97 2.96
CA ILE A 9 11.41 -6.18 3.08
C ILE A 9 12.62 -7.11 3.23
N GLY A 10 12.51 -8.20 3.99
CA GLY A 10 13.57 -9.19 4.13
C GLY A 10 13.93 -9.85 2.80
N VAL A 11 12.93 -10.30 2.04
CA VAL A 11 13.11 -10.89 0.70
C VAL A 11 13.71 -9.89 -0.28
N LEU A 12 13.23 -8.64 -0.26
CA LEU A 12 13.74 -7.56 -1.10
C LEU A 12 15.22 -7.25 -0.79
N SER A 13 15.56 -7.11 0.49
CA SER A 13 16.93 -6.88 0.94
C SER A 13 17.84 -8.05 0.55
N GLY A 14 17.40 -9.29 0.79
CA GLY A 14 18.15 -10.49 0.40
C GLY A 14 18.38 -10.58 -1.11
N THR A 15 17.37 -10.21 -1.90
CA THR A 15 17.47 -10.14 -3.37
C THR A 15 18.51 -9.13 -3.81
N ILE A 16 18.49 -7.90 -3.26
CA ILE A 16 19.45 -6.86 -3.61
C ILE A 16 20.87 -7.28 -3.21
N ILE A 17 21.04 -7.88 -2.03
CA ILE A 17 22.35 -8.38 -1.56
C ILE A 17 22.86 -9.50 -2.48
N ALA A 18 22.03 -10.48 -2.81
CA ALA A 18 22.40 -11.58 -3.71
C ALA A 18 22.83 -11.06 -5.09
N LEU A 19 22.11 -10.08 -5.63
CA LEU A 19 22.44 -9.44 -6.91
C LEU A 19 23.73 -8.62 -6.83
N ALA A 20 23.97 -7.90 -5.73
CA ALA A 20 25.20 -7.16 -5.54
C ALA A 20 26.43 -8.08 -5.50
N LEU A 21 26.31 -9.26 -4.87
CA LEU A 21 27.37 -10.28 -4.86
C LEU A 21 27.57 -10.90 -6.24
N LEU A 22 26.48 -11.26 -6.93
CA LEU A 22 26.55 -11.86 -8.27
C LEU A 22 27.16 -10.88 -9.29
N ALA A 23 26.79 -9.60 -9.21
CA ALA A 23 27.31 -8.56 -10.09
C ALA A 23 28.83 -8.37 -9.94
N GLN A 24 29.36 -8.52 -8.72
CA GLN A 24 30.81 -8.44 -8.46
C GLN A 24 31.57 -9.59 -9.15
N VAL A 25 31.01 -10.80 -9.15
CA VAL A 25 31.64 -11.98 -9.76
C VAL A 25 31.55 -11.93 -11.30
N THR A 26 30.38 -11.58 -11.83
CA THR A 26 30.08 -11.63 -13.27
C THR A 26 30.43 -10.34 -14.02
N ARG A 27 30.91 -9.30 -13.30
CA ARG A 27 31.22 -7.96 -13.84
C ARG A 27 30.05 -7.33 -14.61
N PHE A 28 28.83 -7.45 -14.07
CA PHE A 28 27.60 -6.93 -14.69
C PHE A 28 27.32 -7.50 -16.10
N GLY A 29 27.71 -8.76 -16.35
CA GLY A 29 27.38 -9.45 -17.59
C GLY A 29 25.89 -9.79 -17.73
N TYR A 30 25.53 -10.30 -18.92
CA TYR A 30 24.16 -10.71 -19.27
C TYR A 30 23.55 -11.68 -18.26
N GLU A 31 24.35 -12.58 -17.69
CA GLU A 31 23.91 -13.55 -16.67
C GLU A 31 23.29 -12.89 -15.43
N THR A 32 23.86 -11.75 -14.98
CA THR A 32 23.33 -10.98 -13.85
C THR A 32 21.97 -10.38 -14.17
N LEU A 33 21.76 -9.87 -15.38
CA LEU A 33 20.47 -9.32 -15.80
C LEU A 33 19.40 -10.41 -15.85
N THR A 34 19.71 -11.58 -16.42
CA THR A 34 18.76 -12.72 -16.41
C THR A 34 18.40 -13.17 -14.99
N PHE A 35 19.38 -13.23 -14.08
CA PHE A 35 19.13 -13.62 -12.70
C PHE A 35 18.35 -12.54 -11.93
N ALA A 36 18.67 -11.26 -12.17
CA ALA A 36 17.94 -10.11 -11.63
C ALA A 36 16.47 -10.13 -12.05
N ALA A 37 16.17 -10.36 -13.34
CA ALA A 37 14.81 -10.46 -13.83
C ALA A 37 13.98 -11.52 -13.09
N VAL A 38 14.56 -12.71 -12.84
CA VAL A 38 13.88 -13.79 -12.10
C VAL A 38 13.64 -13.41 -10.64
N LEU A 39 14.65 -12.90 -9.94
CA LEU A 39 14.51 -12.53 -8.53
C LEU A 39 13.55 -11.34 -8.33
N PHE A 40 13.60 -10.35 -9.22
CA PHE A 40 12.66 -9.24 -9.20
C PHE A 40 11.23 -9.69 -9.51
N ALA A 41 11.02 -10.65 -10.41
CA ALA A 41 9.70 -11.20 -10.68
C ALA A 41 9.09 -11.86 -9.45
N VAL A 42 9.88 -12.70 -8.75
CA VAL A 42 9.44 -13.37 -7.50
C VAL A 42 9.18 -12.34 -6.40
N SER A 43 10.07 -11.37 -6.23
CA SER A 43 9.92 -10.30 -5.23
C SER A 43 8.68 -9.45 -5.49
N LEU A 44 8.41 -9.11 -6.76
CA LEU A 44 7.23 -8.36 -7.18
C LEU A 44 5.93 -9.14 -6.92
N PHE A 45 5.93 -10.45 -7.17
CA PHE A 45 4.79 -11.31 -6.85
C PHE A 45 4.46 -11.31 -5.35
N ILE A 46 5.48 -11.51 -4.49
CA ILE A 46 5.33 -11.47 -3.03
C ILE A 46 4.87 -10.09 -2.55
N GLY A 47 5.45 -9.03 -3.13
CA GLY A 47 5.08 -7.65 -2.85
C GLY A 47 3.63 -7.34 -3.21
N LEU A 48 3.13 -7.83 -4.36
CA LEU A 48 1.75 -7.64 -4.78
C LEU A 48 0.77 -8.36 -3.84
N ALA A 49 1.06 -9.60 -3.47
CA ALA A 49 0.27 -10.36 -2.51
C ALA A 49 0.23 -9.68 -1.12
N THR A 50 1.35 -9.06 -0.73
CA THR A 50 1.45 -8.28 0.51
C THR A 50 0.61 -7.02 0.43
N PHE A 51 0.67 -6.29 -0.67
CA PHE A 51 -0.13 -5.08 -0.90
C PHE A 51 -1.63 -5.36 -0.81
N VAL A 52 -2.13 -6.38 -1.52
CA VAL A 52 -3.58 -6.72 -1.50
C VAL A 52 -4.05 -7.02 -0.09
N ARG A 53 -3.27 -7.79 0.68
CA ARG A 53 -3.62 -8.12 2.07
C ARG A 53 -3.56 -6.89 2.99
N CYS A 54 -2.58 -6.02 2.80
CA CYS A 54 -2.49 -4.75 3.54
C CYS A 54 -3.71 -3.86 3.25
N VAL A 55 -4.17 -3.77 2.00
CA VAL A 55 -5.37 -3.01 1.67
C VAL A 55 -6.61 -3.61 2.34
N ALA A 56 -6.75 -4.94 2.35
CA ALA A 56 -7.86 -5.62 3.01
C ALA A 56 -7.89 -5.39 4.53
N ILE A 57 -6.73 -5.50 5.20
CA ILE A 57 -6.62 -5.28 6.64
C ILE A 57 -6.91 -3.80 6.99
N ASN A 58 -6.39 -2.82 6.25
CA ASN A 58 -6.70 -1.40 6.48
C ASN A 58 -8.21 -1.12 6.45
N LEU A 59 -8.93 -1.77 5.52
CA LEU A 59 -10.37 -1.63 5.41
C LEU A 59 -11.08 -2.28 6.61
N GLU A 60 -10.61 -3.43 7.04
CA GLU A 60 -11.13 -4.12 8.21
C GLU A 60 -10.95 -3.26 9.47
N ASP A 61 -9.75 -2.71 9.69
CA ASP A 61 -9.43 -1.79 10.78
C ASP A 61 -10.36 -0.56 10.77
N THR A 62 -10.65 -0.01 9.59
CA THR A 62 -11.62 1.09 9.44
C THR A 62 -13.01 0.69 9.95
N ARG A 63 -13.48 -0.51 9.62
CA ARG A 63 -14.80 -1.00 10.06
C ARG A 63 -14.84 -1.21 11.57
N TRP A 64 -13.75 -1.70 12.16
CA TRP A 64 -13.64 -1.86 13.61
C TRP A 64 -13.68 -0.52 14.34
N VAL A 65 -12.97 0.49 13.85
CA VAL A 65 -13.01 1.87 14.39
C VAL A 65 -14.43 2.44 14.34
N VAL A 66 -15.13 2.29 13.20
CA VAL A 66 -16.53 2.73 13.08
C VAL A 66 -17.42 1.98 14.08
N GLY A 67 -17.26 0.67 14.23
CA GLY A 67 -17.99 -0.12 15.22
C GLY A 67 -17.77 0.36 16.65
N MET A 68 -16.53 0.67 17.03
CA MET A 68 -16.19 1.22 18.35
C MET A 68 -16.83 2.58 18.58
N SER A 69 -16.85 3.46 17.57
CA SER A 69 -17.50 4.78 17.66
C SER A 69 -19.01 4.66 17.91
N LEU A 70 -19.68 3.71 17.25
CA LEU A 70 -21.11 3.44 17.44
C LEU A 70 -21.41 2.90 18.83
N LEU A 71 -20.58 1.97 19.32
CA LEU A 71 -20.70 1.44 20.67
C LEU A 71 -20.52 2.55 21.71
N ARG A 72 -19.49 3.39 21.54
CA ARG A 72 -19.22 4.54 22.41
C ARG A 72 -20.41 5.49 22.46
N ARG A 73 -21.00 5.77 21.29
CA ARG A 73 -22.21 6.60 21.19
C ARG A 73 -23.40 5.98 21.94
N ALA A 74 -23.62 4.67 21.83
CA ALA A 74 -24.68 3.98 22.55
C ALA A 74 -24.47 4.02 24.07
N TYR A 75 -23.24 3.83 24.55
CA TYR A 75 -22.93 3.95 25.98
C TYR A 75 -23.16 5.36 26.52
N MET A 76 -22.79 6.39 25.76
CA MET A 76 -23.04 7.78 26.14
C MET A 76 -24.53 8.13 26.26
N GLN A 77 -25.40 7.43 25.53
CA GLN A 77 -26.85 7.59 25.69
C GLN A 77 -27.37 6.99 27.00
N ILE A 78 -26.66 6.03 27.59
CA ILE A 78 -27.06 5.34 28.83
C ILE A 78 -26.42 6.02 30.04
N VAL A 79 -25.12 6.35 29.97
CA VAL A 79 -24.35 6.93 31.08
C VAL A 79 -23.51 8.10 30.57
N PRO A 80 -24.05 9.34 30.61
CA PRO A 80 -23.36 10.52 30.08
C PRO A 80 -22.15 10.95 30.93
N GLU A 81 -22.09 10.57 32.20
CA GLU A 81 -20.96 10.88 33.11
C GLU A 81 -19.62 10.27 32.66
N LEU A 82 -19.64 9.35 31.71
CA LEU A 82 -18.44 8.70 31.16
C LEU A 82 -17.69 9.55 30.14
N GLU A 83 -18.23 10.70 29.71
CA GLU A 83 -17.61 11.58 28.70
C GLU A 83 -16.12 11.88 28.97
N PRO A 84 -15.69 12.24 30.19
CA PRO A 84 -14.30 12.64 30.45
C PRO A 84 -13.30 11.49 30.31
N PHE A 85 -13.78 10.24 30.33
CA PHE A 85 -12.93 9.04 30.27
C PHE A 85 -12.68 8.58 28.83
N PHE A 86 -13.41 9.10 27.85
CA PHE A 86 -13.21 8.75 26.44
C PHE A 86 -12.25 9.72 25.74
N VAL A 87 -11.09 9.21 25.35
CA VAL A 87 -10.07 9.97 24.59
C VAL A 87 -10.46 10.17 23.12
N ALA A 88 -11.32 9.30 22.59
CA ALA A 88 -11.66 9.25 21.17
C ALA A 88 -13.13 9.66 20.90
N SER A 89 -13.38 10.26 19.74
CA SER A 89 -14.66 10.90 19.40
C SER A 89 -15.82 9.91 19.27
N HIS A 90 -17.01 10.25 19.75
CA HIS A 90 -18.21 9.40 19.68
C HIS A 90 -18.90 9.38 18.31
N GLU A 91 -18.45 10.22 17.38
CA GLU A 91 -19.03 10.38 16.05
C GLU A 91 -18.28 9.55 15.01
N PRO A 92 -18.94 8.58 14.35
CA PRO A 92 -18.28 7.69 13.38
C PRO A 92 -17.61 8.43 12.22
N SER A 93 -18.19 9.56 11.82
CA SER A 93 -17.71 10.39 10.71
C SER A 93 -16.46 11.18 11.06
N VAL A 94 -16.28 11.51 12.33
CA VAL A 94 -15.15 12.30 12.84
C VAL A 94 -13.96 11.38 13.12
N GLU A 95 -14.18 10.25 13.81
CA GLU A 95 -13.12 9.29 14.17
C GLU A 95 -12.47 8.66 12.94
N SER A 96 -13.29 8.29 11.96
CA SER A 96 -12.83 7.74 10.68
C SER A 96 -12.02 8.76 9.87
N ARG A 97 -12.35 10.06 9.97
CA ARG A 97 -11.64 11.12 9.24
C ARG A 97 -10.33 11.51 9.91
N THR A 98 -10.31 11.62 11.24
CA THR A 98 -9.12 11.98 12.02
C THR A 98 -8.04 10.91 11.95
N LEU A 99 -8.43 9.63 11.91
CA LEU A 99 -7.51 8.51 11.74
C LEU A 99 -7.12 8.24 10.27
N GLY A 100 -7.57 9.07 9.32
CA GLY A 100 -7.29 8.89 7.88
C GLY A 100 -8.06 7.73 7.22
N TYR A 101 -8.91 7.03 7.97
CA TYR A 101 -9.74 5.91 7.54
C TYR A 101 -11.09 6.38 6.95
N GLY A 102 -11.09 7.14 5.86
CA GLY A 102 -12.37 7.51 5.20
C GLY A 102 -12.38 8.82 4.42
N SER A 103 -11.31 9.61 4.47
CA SER A 103 -11.19 10.79 3.62
C SER A 103 -10.98 10.37 2.15
N PRO A 104 -11.78 10.88 1.20
CA PRO A 104 -11.46 10.80 -0.21
C PRO A 104 -10.05 11.37 -0.41
N GLN A 105 -9.18 10.64 -1.10
CA GLN A 105 -7.85 11.16 -1.40
C GLN A 105 -7.99 12.25 -2.46
N SER A 106 -8.15 13.48 -2.00
CA SER A 106 -7.76 14.67 -2.74
C SER A 106 -6.24 14.69 -2.84
N PHE A 107 -5.68 15.24 -3.92
CA PHE A 107 -4.24 15.36 -4.14
C PHE A 107 -3.49 16.00 -2.95
N GLY A 108 -4.17 16.80 -2.12
CA GLY A 108 -3.61 17.36 -0.87
C GLY A 108 -3.43 16.36 0.28
N ASN A 109 -4.12 15.22 0.28
CA ASN A 109 -4.03 14.17 1.31
C ASN A 109 -3.13 12.98 0.88
N LEU A 110 -2.47 13.09 -0.29
CA LEU A 110 -1.57 12.07 -0.79
C LEU A 110 -0.40 11.82 0.18
N ALA A 111 0.11 12.89 0.80
CA ALA A 111 1.15 12.80 1.83
C ALA A 111 0.71 11.97 3.06
N ASN A 112 -0.54 12.15 3.52
CA ASN A 112 -1.11 11.33 4.62
C ASN A 112 -1.47 9.91 4.17
N SER A 113 -1.63 9.66 2.87
CA SER A 113 -1.75 8.31 2.36
C SER A 113 -0.41 7.60 2.29
N LEU A 114 0.68 8.35 2.02
CA LEU A 114 2.04 7.83 1.87
C LEU A 114 2.63 7.34 3.19
N THR A 115 2.10 7.78 4.33
CA THR A 115 2.50 7.34 5.67
C THR A 115 1.90 5.99 6.10
N THR A 116 0.98 5.40 5.32
CA THR A 116 0.44 4.08 5.66
C THR A 116 1.42 2.97 5.28
N THR A 117 1.45 1.86 6.03
CA THR A 117 2.29 0.71 5.66
C THR A 117 1.97 0.18 4.24
N SER A 118 0.73 0.36 3.77
CA SER A 118 0.30 -0.09 2.44
C SER A 118 0.87 0.74 1.28
N SER A 119 1.06 2.05 1.46
CA SER A 119 1.63 2.93 0.44
C SER A 119 3.13 2.70 0.26
N VAL A 120 3.85 2.42 1.35
CA VAL A 120 5.28 2.07 1.29
C VAL A 120 5.47 0.80 0.45
N VAL A 121 4.67 -0.24 0.71
CA VAL A 121 4.72 -1.48 -0.09
C VAL A 121 4.35 -1.22 -1.55
N ALA A 122 3.34 -0.38 -1.82
CA ALA A 122 2.97 -0.01 -3.19
C ALA A 122 4.09 0.75 -3.92
N ALA A 123 4.80 1.65 -3.23
CA ALA A 123 5.93 2.38 -3.79
C ALA A 123 7.07 1.42 -4.14
N LEU A 124 7.43 0.52 -3.22
CA LEU A 124 8.46 -0.50 -3.45
C LEU A 124 8.11 -1.41 -4.62
N ASN A 125 6.86 -1.88 -4.72
CA ASN A 125 6.39 -2.68 -5.86
C ASN A 125 6.48 -1.92 -7.19
N SER A 126 6.20 -0.62 -7.17
CA SER A 126 6.23 0.21 -8.38
C SER A 126 7.66 0.43 -8.86
N VAL A 127 8.59 0.65 -7.93
CA VAL A 127 10.02 0.69 -8.25
C VAL A 127 10.48 -0.65 -8.82
N LEU A 128 10.14 -1.77 -8.17
CA LEU A 128 10.47 -3.12 -8.64
C LEU A 128 9.92 -3.42 -10.04
N ALA A 129 8.69 -2.99 -10.33
CA ALA A 129 8.08 -3.16 -11.64
C ALA A 129 8.85 -2.38 -12.72
N GLY A 130 9.28 -1.17 -12.40
CA GLY A 130 10.09 -0.34 -13.30
C GLY A 130 11.49 -0.88 -13.53
N THR A 131 12.18 -1.33 -12.49
CA THR A 131 13.50 -1.95 -12.63
C THR A 131 13.42 -3.23 -13.46
N LEU A 132 12.44 -4.11 -13.19
CA LEU A 132 12.24 -5.32 -13.98
C LEU A 132 11.95 -5.00 -15.46
N ALA A 133 11.13 -4.00 -15.74
CA ALA A 133 10.84 -3.59 -17.12
C ALA A 133 12.07 -3.00 -17.84
N SER A 134 12.89 -2.22 -17.13
CA SER A 134 14.16 -1.72 -17.67
C SER A 134 15.14 -2.85 -17.96
N ASP A 135 15.21 -3.83 -17.06
CA ASP A 135 16.10 -4.99 -17.16
C ASP A 135 15.73 -5.88 -18.35
N LEU A 136 14.44 -6.18 -18.51
CA LEU A 136 13.92 -6.86 -19.69
C LEU A 136 14.19 -6.10 -21.00
N GLY A 137 14.10 -4.76 -20.97
CA GLY A 137 14.48 -3.93 -22.12
C GLY A 137 15.95 -4.11 -22.50
N ALA A 138 16.85 -4.08 -21.51
CA ALA A 138 18.27 -4.29 -21.71
C ALA A 138 18.59 -5.71 -22.25
N LEU A 139 17.88 -6.74 -21.77
CA LEU A 139 18.02 -8.12 -22.25
C LEU A 139 17.64 -8.29 -23.74
N VAL A 140 16.71 -7.50 -24.25
CA VAL A 140 16.32 -7.48 -25.67
C VAL A 140 17.27 -6.62 -26.53
N GLY A 141 18.31 -6.04 -25.92
CA GLY A 141 19.32 -5.25 -26.62
C GLY A 141 18.95 -3.79 -26.81
N LEU A 142 17.97 -3.26 -26.07
CA LEU A 142 17.75 -1.81 -26.06
C LEU A 142 18.96 -1.09 -25.48
N ALA A 143 19.28 0.07 -26.05
CA ALA A 143 20.22 1.00 -25.44
C ALA A 143 19.75 1.40 -24.03
N LEU A 144 20.69 1.85 -23.19
CA LEU A 144 20.43 2.19 -21.79
C LEU A 144 19.32 3.25 -21.64
N THR A 145 19.34 4.29 -22.47
CA THR A 145 18.36 5.40 -22.43
C THR A 145 16.91 4.95 -22.65
N PRO A 146 16.55 4.21 -23.72
CA PRO A 146 15.19 3.73 -23.90
C PRO A 146 14.79 2.67 -22.85
N ALA A 147 15.71 1.82 -22.40
CA ALA A 147 15.43 0.86 -21.33
C ALA A 147 15.03 1.57 -20.02
N LEU A 148 15.79 2.58 -19.59
CA LEU A 148 15.48 3.40 -18.42
C LEU A 148 14.17 4.18 -18.56
N ALA A 149 13.88 4.69 -19.76
CA ALA A 149 12.65 5.40 -20.04
C ALA A 149 11.42 4.48 -19.92
N ILE A 150 11.52 3.24 -20.41
CA ILE A 150 10.48 2.22 -20.25
C ILE A 150 10.30 1.89 -18.77
N GLY A 151 11.39 1.63 -18.05
CA GLY A 151 11.34 1.32 -16.62
C GLY A 151 10.66 2.43 -15.81
N THR A 152 11.02 3.68 -16.07
CA THR A 152 10.42 4.84 -15.37
C THR A 152 8.93 4.97 -15.68
N ARG A 153 8.52 4.77 -16.94
CA ARG A 153 7.10 4.78 -17.34
C ARG A 153 6.34 3.66 -16.66
N VAL A 154 6.88 2.44 -16.61
CA VAL A 154 6.23 1.30 -15.95
C VAL A 154 6.12 1.53 -14.44
N ALA A 155 7.14 2.10 -13.80
CA ALA A 155 7.08 2.47 -12.38
C ALA A 155 5.96 3.47 -12.11
N LEU A 156 5.85 4.52 -12.92
CA LEU A 156 4.79 5.53 -12.77
C LEU A 156 3.40 4.93 -12.99
N VAL A 157 3.23 4.13 -14.05
CA VAL A 157 1.96 3.47 -14.35
C VAL A 157 1.58 2.51 -13.21
N SER A 158 2.53 1.72 -12.71
CA SER A 158 2.30 0.84 -11.57
C SER A 158 1.90 1.62 -10.33
N ALA A 159 2.57 2.73 -10.02
CA ALA A 159 2.24 3.56 -8.87
C ALA A 159 0.81 4.11 -8.97
N VAL A 160 0.44 4.61 -10.14
CA VAL A 160 -0.93 5.07 -10.42
C VAL A 160 -1.93 3.93 -10.28
N LEU A 161 -1.64 2.74 -10.83
CA LEU A 161 -2.50 1.57 -10.71
C LEU A 161 -2.71 1.14 -9.25
N HIS A 162 -1.67 1.15 -8.42
CA HIS A 162 -1.79 0.84 -6.99
C HIS A 162 -2.68 1.85 -6.26
N VAL A 163 -2.55 3.15 -6.57
CA VAL A 163 -3.41 4.21 -6.01
C VAL A 163 -4.86 4.06 -6.49
N LEU A 164 -5.06 3.77 -7.77
CA LEU A 164 -6.38 3.52 -8.34
C LEU A 164 -7.02 2.26 -7.76
N TYR A 165 -6.25 1.20 -7.56
CA TYR A 165 -6.73 -0.03 -6.94
C TYR A 165 -7.15 0.23 -5.49
N ALA A 166 -6.31 0.91 -4.69
CA ALA A 166 -6.63 1.27 -3.32
C ALA A 166 -7.89 2.16 -3.24
N SER A 167 -8.05 3.12 -4.16
CA SER A 167 -9.22 3.99 -4.19
C SER A 167 -10.49 3.27 -4.63
N ARG A 168 -10.43 2.40 -5.65
CA ARG A 168 -11.57 1.59 -6.11
C ARG A 168 -12.00 0.56 -5.08
N PHE A 169 -11.04 -0.12 -4.46
CA PHE A 169 -11.32 -1.12 -3.44
C PHE A 169 -12.04 -0.49 -2.24
N ARG A 170 -11.63 0.71 -1.84
CA ARG A 170 -12.28 1.49 -0.78
C ARG A 170 -13.71 1.88 -1.18
N ARG A 171 -13.92 2.45 -2.37
CA ARG A 171 -15.26 2.84 -2.87
C ARG A 171 -16.28 1.70 -2.89
N ARG A 172 -15.85 0.48 -3.21
CA ARG A 172 -16.74 -0.70 -3.23
C ARG A 172 -17.14 -1.20 -1.84
N HIS A 173 -16.38 -0.86 -0.81
CA HIS A 173 -16.52 -1.46 0.53
C HIS A 173 -16.76 -0.45 1.64
N VAL A 174 -16.90 0.84 1.33
CA VAL A 174 -17.49 1.82 2.26
C VAL A 174 -18.87 1.28 2.63
N PRO A 175 -19.10 0.92 3.89
CA PRO A 175 -20.43 0.56 4.34
C PRO A 175 -21.32 1.76 4.02
N ALA A 176 -22.40 1.56 3.28
CA ALA A 176 -23.43 2.57 3.16
C ALA A 176 -23.86 2.90 4.58
N THR A 177 -23.45 4.06 5.09
CA THR A 177 -23.97 4.63 6.31
C THR A 177 -25.42 4.91 6.00
N ARG A 178 -26.29 3.91 6.24
CA ARG A 178 -27.73 4.12 6.25
C ARG A 178 -27.96 5.20 7.29
N SER A 179 -28.18 6.39 6.77
CA SER A 179 -28.75 7.57 7.39
C SER A 179 -29.58 7.20 8.63
N SER A 180 -29.02 7.38 9.83
CA SER A 180 -29.82 7.47 11.06
C SER A 180 -30.47 8.85 11.20
N GLN A 181 -30.86 9.46 10.06
CA GLN A 181 -31.65 10.69 9.99
C GLN A 181 -33.17 10.41 10.13
N ARG A 182 -33.57 9.21 10.57
CA ARG A 182 -34.98 8.82 10.71
C ARG A 182 -35.48 8.69 12.16
N VAL A 183 -34.80 9.30 13.12
CA VAL A 183 -35.39 9.46 14.46
C VAL A 183 -35.04 10.87 14.95
N ALA A 184 -35.82 11.82 14.46
CA ALA A 184 -36.06 13.12 15.09
C ALA A 184 -37.58 13.23 15.27
#